data_AF-A0A2W3ZSJ5-F1
#
_entry.id   AF-A0A2W3ZSJ5-F1
#
_cell.length_a   1.000
_cell.length_b   1.000
_cell.length_c   1.000
_cell.angle_alpha   90.00
_cell.angle_beta   90.00
_cell.angle_gamma   90.00
#
_symmetry.space_group_name_H-M   'P 1'
#
loop_
_entity.id
_entity.type
_entity.pdbx_description
1 polymer ?
#
loop_
_entity_poly.entity_id
_entity_poly.type
_entity_poly.pdbx_seq_one_letter_code
_entity_poly.pdbx_strand_id
1 'polypeptide(L)'
;YHYFINKQFYVQKDYQIAMNSIVFFSTEQISEIIKRMYPVKFYEKRTQKTKGYATHIITNAITSCIYRLEYKAALYYIELAESTMDFSTNYYLRLNIQYHKNIALRFVKRDTVYIEKARQIIGIMYEISDKQTAEQFEDELNKIINKADYYFDTNNFPRTTIKE
;
A
#
# COMPACT_ATOMS: atom_id res chain seq x y z
N TYR A 1 4.94 5.33 17.42
CA TYR A 1 3.59 5.90 17.54
C TYR A 1 3.58 7.29 18.18
N HIS A 2 3.87 7.45 19.50
CA HIS A 2 3.86 8.77 20.18
C HIS A 2 4.65 9.88 19.48
N TYR A 3 5.81 9.53 18.89
CA TYR A 3 6.61 10.43 18.06
C TYR A 3 5.81 11.12 16.94
N PHE A 4 4.93 10.37 16.25
CA PHE A 4 4.17 10.89 15.13
C PHE A 4 3.00 11.74 15.62
N ILE A 5 2.24 11.27 16.61
CA ILE A 5 0.99 11.94 17.01
C ILE A 5 1.21 13.31 17.69
N ASN A 6 2.36 13.54 18.30
CA ASN A 6 2.64 14.80 18.99
C ASN A 6 3.25 15.88 18.08
N LYS A 7 3.54 15.56 16.81
CA LYS A 7 4.16 16.51 15.88
C LYS A 7 3.14 17.37 15.15
N GLN A 8 3.47 18.65 14.99
CA GLN A 8 2.68 19.63 14.22
C GLN A 8 3.09 19.69 12.74
N PHE A 9 4.33 19.31 12.45
CA PHE A 9 4.92 19.32 11.12
C PHE A 9 5.88 18.15 10.92
N TYR A 10 5.82 17.54 9.75
CA TYR A 10 6.65 16.41 9.36
C TYR A 10 7.68 16.81 8.30
N VAL A 11 8.95 16.58 8.58
CA VAL A 11 10.08 16.76 7.67
C VAL A 11 10.43 15.46 6.96
N GLN A 12 11.30 15.49 5.94
CA GLN A 12 11.65 14.31 5.13
C GLN A 12 12.01 13.08 5.99
N LYS A 13 12.77 13.27 7.08
CA LYS A 13 13.17 12.17 7.97
C LYS A 13 11.98 11.50 8.65
N ASP A 14 10.92 12.25 8.93
CA ASP A 14 9.70 11.71 9.53
C ASP A 14 8.98 10.76 8.59
N TYR A 15 8.89 11.14 7.31
CA TYR A 15 8.33 10.27 6.28
C TYR A 15 9.17 9.01 6.09
N GLN A 16 10.50 9.12 6.15
CA GLN A 16 11.37 7.95 6.08
C GLN A 16 11.15 6.99 7.27
N ILE A 17 11.04 7.51 8.49
CA ILE A 17 10.78 6.70 9.68
C ILE A 17 9.39 6.06 9.58
N ALA A 18 8.37 6.83 9.18
CA ALA A 18 7.02 6.32 9.01
C ALA A 18 6.97 5.20 7.97
N MET A 19 7.60 5.39 6.81
CA MET A 19 7.67 4.38 5.74
C MET A 19 8.20 3.03 6.25
N ASN A 20 9.25 3.07 7.07
CA ASN A 20 9.90 1.87 7.60
C ASN A 20 9.16 1.24 8.79
N SER A 21 8.24 1.97 9.43
CA SER A 21 7.58 1.54 10.66
C SER A 21 6.08 1.31 10.55
N ILE A 22 5.42 1.83 9.50
CA ILE A 22 3.95 1.86 9.39
C ILE A 22 3.32 0.47 9.50
N VAL A 23 3.98 -0.55 8.94
CA VAL A 23 3.52 -1.95 8.93
C VAL A 23 3.45 -2.60 10.32
N PHE A 24 4.13 -2.03 11.33
CA PHE A 24 4.15 -2.55 12.69
C PHE A 24 3.07 -1.95 13.59
N PHE A 25 2.36 -0.92 13.14
CA PHE A 25 1.31 -0.28 13.91
C PHE A 25 -0.03 -1.01 13.72
N SER A 26 -0.92 -0.96 14.72
CA SER A 26 -2.32 -1.42 14.54
C SER A 26 -3.03 -0.56 13.48
N THR A 27 -4.15 -1.01 12.93
CA THR A 27 -4.84 -0.22 11.90
C THR A 27 -5.39 1.09 12.45
N GLU A 28 -5.79 1.13 13.71
CA GLU A 28 -6.17 2.37 14.40
C GLU A 28 -4.99 3.35 14.46
N GLN A 29 -3.81 2.85 14.83
CA GLN A 29 -2.59 3.65 14.88
C GLN A 29 -2.16 4.13 13.50
N ILE A 30 -2.24 3.28 12.47
CA ILE A 30 -2.00 3.65 11.07
C ILE A 30 -2.96 4.77 10.66
N SER A 31 -4.25 4.63 10.98
CA SER A 31 -5.28 5.62 10.67
C SER A 31 -4.96 6.99 11.29
N GLU A 32 -4.57 7.02 12.56
CA GLU A 32 -4.21 8.28 13.21
C GLU A 32 -2.94 8.91 12.64
N ILE A 33 -1.90 8.11 12.38
CA ILE A 33 -0.66 8.59 11.76
C ILE A 33 -0.96 9.19 10.38
N ILE A 34 -1.73 8.47 9.54
CA ILE A 34 -2.08 8.93 8.19
C ILE A 34 -2.92 10.21 8.26
N LYS A 35 -3.93 10.30 9.13
CA LYS A 35 -4.73 11.54 9.30
C LYS A 35 -3.89 12.76 9.65
N ARG A 36 -2.74 12.59 10.32
CA ARG A 36 -1.85 13.71 10.66
C ARG A 36 -0.84 14.03 9.57
N MET A 37 -0.35 13.01 8.86
CA MET A 37 0.67 13.17 7.83
C MET A 37 0.08 13.56 6.46
N TYR A 38 -1.21 13.29 6.21
CA TYR A 38 -1.89 13.55 4.94
C TYR A 38 -3.06 14.54 5.08
N PRO A 39 -3.27 15.42 4.09
CA PRO A 39 -2.44 15.62 2.91
C PRO A 39 -1.05 16.19 3.27
N VAL A 40 -0.04 15.85 2.48
CA VAL A 40 1.35 16.29 2.74
C VAL A 40 1.43 17.82 2.65
N LYS A 41 1.67 18.47 3.80
CA LYS A 41 1.77 19.94 3.88
C LYS A 41 2.86 20.47 2.95
N PHE A 42 2.53 21.51 2.17
CA PHE A 42 3.41 22.15 1.17
C PHE A 42 3.95 21.19 0.10
N TYR A 43 3.12 20.27 -0.41
CA TYR A 43 3.53 19.21 -1.35
C TYR A 43 4.41 19.69 -2.50
N GLU A 44 4.05 20.80 -3.17
CA GLU A 44 4.83 21.35 -4.29
C GLU A 44 6.24 21.81 -3.91
N LYS A 45 6.45 22.17 -2.64
CA LYS A 45 7.77 22.56 -2.12
C LYS A 45 8.58 21.39 -1.57
N ARG A 46 8.03 20.16 -1.62
CA ARG A 46 8.72 18.97 -1.10
C ARG A 46 9.66 18.38 -2.14
N THR A 47 10.77 17.83 -1.65
CA THR A 47 11.71 17.06 -2.46
C THR A 47 11.04 15.80 -3.01
N GLN A 48 11.51 15.32 -4.17
CA GLN A 48 11.03 14.06 -4.75
C GLN A 48 11.18 12.88 -3.77
N LYS A 49 12.24 12.88 -2.96
CA LYS A 49 12.43 11.88 -1.88
C LYS A 49 11.29 11.91 -0.86
N THR A 50 10.88 13.09 -0.40
CA THR A 50 9.77 13.21 0.56
C THR A 50 8.45 12.75 -0.05
N LYS A 51 8.19 13.11 -1.31
CA LYS A 51 7.01 12.65 -2.06
C LYS A 51 7.00 11.12 -2.20
N GLY A 52 8.14 10.52 -2.57
CA GLY A 52 8.32 9.08 -2.66
C GLY A 52 8.10 8.36 -1.33
N TYR A 53 8.66 8.86 -0.23
CA TYR A 53 8.41 8.28 1.10
C TYR A 53 6.93 8.38 1.50
N ALA A 54 6.26 9.48 1.20
CA ALA A 54 4.82 9.61 1.44
C ALA A 54 4.03 8.55 0.66
N THR A 55 4.31 8.42 -0.64
CA THR A 55 3.74 7.36 -1.47
C THR A 55 3.92 5.97 -0.84
N HIS A 56 5.13 5.63 -0.41
CA HIS A 56 5.43 4.32 0.16
C HIS A 56 4.77 4.06 1.52
N ILE A 57 4.53 5.09 2.34
CA ILE A 57 3.78 4.93 3.59
C ILE A 57 2.37 4.42 3.30
N ILE A 58 1.68 5.01 2.31
CA ILE A 58 0.32 4.61 1.98
C ILE A 58 0.31 3.22 1.35
N THR A 59 1.25 2.87 0.45
CA THR A 59 1.32 1.50 -0.10
C THR A 59 1.55 0.47 0.99
N ASN A 60 2.44 0.74 1.96
CA ASN A 60 2.69 -0.14 3.10
C ASN A 60 1.48 -0.24 4.05
N ALA A 61 0.68 0.83 4.19
CA ALA A 61 -0.56 0.79 4.94
C ALA A 61 -1.62 -0.08 4.24
N ILE A 62 -1.75 0.02 2.92
CA ILE A 62 -2.67 -0.80 2.10
C ILE A 62 -2.31 -2.28 2.23
N THR A 63 -1.04 -2.64 2.02
CA THR A 63 -0.58 -4.03 2.12
C THR A 63 -0.83 -4.55 3.53
N SER A 64 -0.43 -3.81 4.56
CA SER A 64 -0.68 -4.19 5.96
C SER A 64 -2.16 -4.49 6.25
N CYS A 65 -3.08 -3.66 5.74
CA CYS A 65 -4.51 -3.90 5.90
C CYS A 65 -4.98 -5.17 5.18
N ILE A 66 -4.49 -5.42 3.96
CA ILE A 66 -4.86 -6.61 3.18
C ILE A 66 -4.46 -7.89 3.91
N TYR A 67 -3.22 -7.94 4.43
CA TYR A 67 -2.72 -9.11 5.15
C TYR A 67 -3.40 -9.31 6.51
N ARG A 68 -3.97 -8.26 7.10
CA ARG A 68 -4.81 -8.34 8.31
C ARG A 68 -6.29 -8.60 8.01
N LEU A 69 -6.64 -8.83 6.73
CA LEU A 69 -8.00 -9.05 6.26
C LEU A 69 -8.92 -7.83 6.48
N GLU A 70 -8.34 -6.65 6.68
CA GLU A 70 -9.03 -5.38 6.94
C GLU A 70 -9.34 -4.64 5.63
N TYR A 71 -10.05 -5.31 4.73
CA TYR A 71 -10.22 -4.87 3.35
C TYR A 71 -10.91 -3.52 3.19
N LYS A 72 -11.83 -3.16 4.10
CA LYS A 72 -12.46 -1.83 4.08
C LYS A 72 -11.46 -0.71 4.39
N ALA A 73 -10.54 -0.95 5.33
CA ALA A 73 -9.48 0.01 5.64
C ALA A 73 -8.48 0.12 4.48
N ALA A 74 -8.15 -1.01 3.84
CA ALA A 74 -7.34 -1.00 2.62
C ALA A 74 -7.97 -0.13 1.51
N LEU A 75 -9.28 -0.27 1.26
CA LEU A 75 -10.00 0.54 0.27
C LEU A 75 -9.96 2.04 0.60
N TYR A 76 -10.12 2.41 1.87
CA TYR A 76 -9.98 3.81 2.30
C TYR A 76 -8.59 4.37 1.97
N TYR A 77 -7.52 3.61 2.22
CA TYR A 77 -6.15 4.05 1.89
C TYR A 77 -5.87 4.07 0.39
N ILE A 78 -6.51 3.19 -0.38
CA ILE A 78 -6.48 3.22 -1.85
C ILE A 78 -7.14 4.49 -2.38
N GLU A 79 -8.31 4.86 -1.87
CA GLU A 79 -8.99 6.10 -2.26
C GLU A 79 -8.15 7.34 -1.88
N LEU A 80 -7.48 7.30 -0.72
CA LEU A 80 -6.53 8.35 -0.34
C LEU A 80 -5.34 8.40 -1.31
N ALA A 81 -4.78 7.26 -1.71
CA ALA A 81 -3.71 7.21 -2.72
C ALA A 81 -4.19 7.81 -4.04
N GLU A 82 -5.37 7.40 -4.51
CA GLU A 82 -5.95 7.84 -5.79
C GLU A 82 -6.28 9.33 -5.83
N SER A 83 -6.58 9.94 -4.68
CA SER A 83 -6.88 11.37 -4.57
C SER A 83 -5.66 12.26 -4.31
N THR A 84 -4.54 11.70 -3.84
CA THR A 84 -3.39 12.51 -3.38
C THR A 84 -2.09 12.26 -4.13
N MET A 85 -1.96 11.15 -4.86
CA MET A 85 -0.74 10.80 -5.58
C MET A 85 -0.84 11.10 -7.06
N ASP A 86 0.28 11.57 -7.62
CA ASP A 86 0.43 11.68 -9.07
C ASP A 86 0.92 10.33 -9.64
N PHE A 87 0.02 9.61 -10.30
CA PHE A 87 0.36 8.36 -11.00
C PHE A 87 0.90 8.57 -12.42
N SER A 88 0.88 9.79 -12.97
CA SER A 88 1.31 10.04 -14.35
C SER A 88 2.79 9.74 -14.57
N THR A 89 3.58 9.85 -13.51
CA THR A 89 5.04 9.67 -13.54
C THR A 89 5.49 8.30 -13.00
N ASN A 90 4.57 7.48 -12.46
CA ASN A 90 4.90 6.21 -11.82
C ASN A 90 3.85 5.13 -12.13
N TYR A 91 3.99 4.49 -13.29
CA TYR A 91 3.11 3.40 -13.71
C TYR A 91 3.16 2.22 -12.74
N TYR A 92 4.33 1.94 -12.16
CA TYR A 92 4.53 0.83 -11.22
C TYR A 92 3.63 0.99 -10.00
N LEU A 93 3.63 2.19 -9.42
CA LEU A 93 2.77 2.55 -8.31
C LEU A 93 1.29 2.40 -8.68
N ARG A 94 0.90 2.86 -9.88
CA ARG A 94 -0.48 2.75 -10.36
C ARG A 94 -0.93 1.29 -10.42
N LEU A 95 -0.11 0.42 -11.03
CA LEU A 95 -0.42 -1.01 -11.15
C LEU A 95 -0.47 -1.68 -9.77
N ASN A 96 0.46 -1.34 -8.86
CA ASN A 96 0.45 -1.83 -7.49
C ASN A 96 -0.85 -1.46 -6.75
N ILE A 97 -1.28 -0.19 -6.82
CA ILE A 97 -2.55 0.24 -6.21
C ILE A 97 -3.75 -0.49 -6.82
N GLN A 98 -3.81 -0.61 -8.15
CA GLN A 98 -4.91 -1.31 -8.80
C GLN A 98 -4.95 -2.80 -8.46
N TYR A 99 -3.80 -3.45 -8.31
CA TYR A 99 -3.71 -4.85 -7.89
C TYR A 99 -4.33 -5.03 -6.49
N HIS A 100 -3.85 -4.28 -5.50
CA HIS A 100 -4.35 -4.33 -4.13
C HIS A 100 -5.83 -3.91 -4.03
N LYS A 101 -6.28 -2.97 -4.87
CA LYS A 101 -7.70 -2.58 -4.97
C LYS A 101 -8.58 -3.75 -5.39
N ASN A 102 -8.15 -4.51 -6.40
CA ASN A 102 -8.89 -5.68 -6.84
C ASN A 102 -8.90 -6.79 -5.77
N ILE A 103 -7.79 -7.00 -5.06
CA ILE A 103 -7.79 -7.90 -3.89
C ILE A 103 -8.83 -7.46 -2.86
N ALA A 104 -8.79 -6.20 -2.41
CA ALA A 104 -9.71 -5.73 -1.39
C ALA A 104 -11.17 -5.80 -1.85
N LEU A 105 -11.46 -5.45 -3.10
CA LEU A 105 -12.80 -5.52 -3.68
C LEU A 105 -13.32 -6.97 -3.78
N ARG A 106 -12.45 -7.95 -4.07
CA ARG A 106 -12.84 -9.37 -4.09
C ARG A 106 -13.48 -9.81 -2.77
N PHE A 107 -12.94 -9.36 -1.63
CA PHE A 107 -13.46 -9.75 -0.32
C PHE A 107 -14.65 -8.91 0.11
N VAL A 108 -14.61 -7.59 -0.13
CA VAL A 108 -15.71 -6.70 0.24
C VAL A 108 -16.98 -6.99 -0.56
N LYS A 109 -16.85 -7.22 -1.88
CA LYS A 109 -17.99 -7.48 -2.78
C LYS A 109 -18.30 -8.97 -2.98
N ARG A 110 -17.43 -9.87 -2.53
CA ARG A 110 -17.55 -11.34 -2.69
C ARG A 110 -17.70 -11.78 -4.15
N ASP A 111 -17.03 -11.09 -5.06
CA ASP A 111 -17.16 -11.29 -6.50
C ASP A 111 -15.80 -11.66 -7.12
N THR A 112 -15.76 -12.79 -7.84
CA THR A 112 -14.54 -13.34 -8.45
C THR A 112 -14.04 -12.54 -9.64
N VAL A 113 -14.85 -11.66 -10.24
CA VAL A 113 -14.41 -10.74 -11.30
C VAL A 113 -13.17 -9.93 -10.89
N TYR A 114 -13.06 -9.59 -9.60
CA TYR A 114 -11.89 -8.86 -9.10
C TYR A 114 -10.61 -9.71 -9.04
N ILE A 115 -10.71 -11.05 -8.95
CA ILE A 115 -9.53 -11.93 -9.09
C ILE A 115 -9.03 -11.88 -10.54
N GLU A 116 -9.92 -11.95 -11.52
CA GLU A 116 -9.52 -11.89 -12.93
C GLU A 116 -8.87 -10.54 -13.26
N LYS A 117 -9.38 -9.44 -12.70
CA LYS A 117 -8.75 -8.11 -12.82
C LYS A 117 -7.36 -8.07 -12.18
N ALA A 118 -7.16 -8.72 -11.03
CA ALA A 118 -5.84 -8.83 -10.41
C ALA A 118 -4.86 -9.63 -11.30
N ARG A 119 -5.33 -10.74 -11.91
CA ARG A 119 -4.54 -11.52 -12.88
C ARG A 119 -4.17 -10.75 -14.13
N GLN A 120 -5.08 -9.91 -14.64
CA GLN A 120 -4.77 -9.02 -15.77
C GLN A 120 -3.62 -8.07 -15.44
N ILE A 121 -3.58 -7.53 -14.21
CA ILE A 121 -2.48 -6.67 -13.77
C ILE A 121 -1.16 -7.45 -13.69
N ILE A 122 -1.18 -8.68 -13.19
CA ILE A 122 0.00 -9.58 -13.21
C ILE A 122 0.50 -9.81 -14.64
N GLY A 123 -0.42 -10.05 -15.59
CA GLY A 123 -0.09 -10.19 -17.01
C GLY A 123 0.61 -8.95 -17.58
N ILE A 124 0.07 -7.76 -17.29
CA ILE A 124 0.70 -6.49 -17.68
C ILE A 124 2.12 -6.36 -17.10
N MET A 125 2.34 -6.78 -15.85
CA MET A 125 3.68 -6.74 -15.23
C MET A 125 4.68 -7.65 -15.96
N TYR A 126 4.25 -8.83 -16.40
CA TYR A 126 5.10 -9.71 -17.24
C TYR A 126 5.41 -9.07 -18.59
N GLU A 127 4.43 -8.44 -19.24
CA GLU A 127 4.60 -7.79 -20.55
C GLU A 127 5.62 -6.65 -20.52
N ILE A 128 5.66 -5.87 -19.43
CA ILE A 128 6.63 -4.79 -19.24
C ILE A 128 7.97 -5.28 -18.67
N SER A 129 8.20 -6.60 -18.65
CA SER A 129 9.42 -7.24 -18.15
C SER A 129 9.71 -7.06 -16.65
N ASP A 130 8.72 -6.66 -15.84
CA ASP A 130 8.82 -6.68 -14.37
C ASP A 130 8.41 -8.05 -13.81
N LYS A 131 9.18 -9.07 -14.20
CA LYS A 131 8.93 -10.47 -13.82
C LYS A 131 8.92 -10.67 -12.31
N GLN A 132 9.81 -9.97 -11.60
CA GLN A 132 9.95 -10.11 -10.16
C GLN A 132 8.67 -9.68 -9.43
N THR A 133 8.09 -8.53 -9.79
CA THR A 133 6.84 -8.07 -9.17
C THR A 133 5.66 -8.94 -9.60
N ALA A 134 5.62 -9.39 -10.86
CA ALA A 134 4.60 -10.29 -11.35
C ALA A 134 4.54 -11.60 -10.54
N GLU A 135 5.70 -12.24 -10.34
CA GLU A 135 5.83 -13.47 -9.54
C GLU A 135 5.42 -13.25 -8.08
N GLN A 136 5.80 -12.12 -7.48
CA GLN A 136 5.38 -11.75 -6.13
C GLN A 136 3.86 -11.60 -6.00
N PHE A 137 3.23 -10.91 -6.94
CA PHE A 137 1.78 -10.74 -6.97
C PHE A 137 1.04 -12.04 -7.26
N GLU A 138 1.60 -12.94 -8.07
CA GLU A 138 1.03 -14.25 -8.33
C GLU A 138 1.06 -15.13 -7.07
N ASP A 139 2.20 -15.16 -6.37
CA ASP A 139 2.35 -15.84 -5.09
C ASP A 139 1.39 -15.30 -4.03
N GLU A 140 1.31 -13.98 -3.89
CA GLU A 140 0.40 -13.32 -2.96
C GLU A 140 -1.06 -13.64 -3.27
N LEU A 141 -1.48 -13.52 -4.54
CA LEU A 141 -2.85 -13.80 -4.96
C LEU A 141 -3.23 -15.26 -4.69
N ASN A 142 -2.35 -16.20 -5.02
CA ASN A 142 -2.57 -17.62 -4.77
C ASN A 142 -2.69 -17.94 -3.28
N LYS A 143 -1.89 -17.29 -2.42
CA LYS A 143 -1.97 -17.48 -0.98
C LYS A 143 -3.24 -16.86 -0.40
N ILE A 144 -3.63 -15.66 -0.85
CA ILE A 144 -4.85 -14.99 -0.40
C ILE A 144 -6.11 -15.76 -0.82
N ILE A 145 -6.14 -16.35 -2.01
CA ILE A 145 -7.29 -17.16 -2.48
C ILE A 145 -7.41 -18.48 -1.70
N ASN A 146 -6.28 -19.15 -1.44
CA ASN A 146 -6.29 -20.51 -0.89
C ASN A 146 -6.16 -20.58 0.64
N LYS A 147 -5.54 -19.58 1.28
CA LYS A 147 -5.18 -19.56 2.71
C LYS A 147 -5.12 -18.13 3.28
N ALA A 148 -6.21 -17.37 3.16
CA ALA A 148 -6.27 -16.01 3.72
C ALA A 148 -5.89 -15.94 5.21
N ASP A 149 -6.28 -16.95 6.00
CA ASP A 149 -6.09 -16.99 7.46
C ASP A 149 -4.61 -17.12 7.89
N TYR A 150 -3.72 -17.63 7.04
CA TYR A 150 -2.31 -17.89 7.37
C TYR A 150 -1.50 -16.62 7.73
N TYR A 151 -1.90 -15.46 7.22
CA TYR A 151 -1.21 -14.21 7.47
C TYR A 151 -1.64 -13.49 8.75
N PHE A 152 -2.84 -13.81 9.26
CA PHE A 152 -3.27 -13.34 10.56
C PHE A 152 -2.37 -13.92 11.67
N ASP A 153 -1.99 -15.20 11.54
CA ASP A 153 -1.26 -15.93 12.57
C ASP A 153 0.25 -15.60 12.62
N THR A 154 0.84 -15.09 11.53
CA THR A 154 2.31 -14.99 11.40
C THR A 154 2.87 -13.56 11.50
N ASN A 155 2.05 -12.51 11.40
CA ASN A 155 2.49 -11.10 11.34
C ASN A 155 3.63 -10.83 10.31
N ASN A 156 3.83 -11.73 9.35
CA ASN A 156 4.87 -11.64 8.33
C ASN A 156 4.34 -10.88 7.12
N PHE A 157 4.35 -9.55 7.23
CA PHE A 157 3.91 -8.65 6.16
C PHE A 157 5.05 -8.42 5.15
N PRO A 158 4.88 -8.75 3.86
CA PRO A 158 5.86 -8.39 2.86
C PRO A 158 5.98 -6.87 2.78
N ARG A 159 7.22 -6.40 2.75
CA ARG A 159 7.54 -4.99 2.58
C ARG A 159 7.69 -4.71 1.10
N THR A 160 7.15 -3.61 0.61
CA THR A 160 7.53 -3.10 -0.70
C THR A 160 8.99 -2.64 -0.60
N THR A 161 9.92 -3.44 -1.09
CA THR A 161 11.35 -3.11 -1.12
C THR A 161 11.61 -2.13 -2.25
N ILE A 162 12.21 -0.97 -1.93
CA ILE A 162 12.64 0.00 -2.95
C ILE A 162 13.93 -0.55 -3.58
N LYS A 163 14.00 -0.63 -4.91
CA LYS A 163 15.29 -0.64 -5.62
C LYS A 163 15.78 0.81 -5.63
N GLU A 164 16.89 1.08 -4.94
CA GLU A 164 17.60 2.37 -4.98
C GLU A 164 18.13 2.68 -6.38
#